data_AF-A0A377KFQ3-F1
#
_entry.id   AF-A0A377KFQ3-F1
#
_cell.length_a   1.000
_cell.length_b   1.000
_cell.length_c   1.000
_cell.angle_alpha   90.00
_cell.angle_beta   90.00
_cell.angle_gamma   90.00
#
_symmetry.space_group_name_H-M   'P 1'
#
loop_
_entity.id
_entity.type
_entity.pdbx_description
1 polymer ?
#
loop_
_entity_poly.entity_id
_entity_poly.type
_entity_poly.pdbx_seq_one_letter_code
_entity_poly.pdbx_strand_id
1 'polypeptide(L)'
;MYPIATTLKVGNNQLDSYLPIRNKNNDINWQFVTGLVLSYALKRKIDAYTPSQFRDDCKAHLQELLDEPAFWTVLERMYFSSEDIFRVSPLFLLFHAQFDGEKISGASMADKTPWHSVC
;
A
#
# COMPACT_ATOMS: atom_id res chain seq x y z
N MET A 1 34.22 1.43 -31.51
CA MET A 1 33.02 2.26 -31.31
C MET A 1 32.24 2.22 -32.61
N TYR A 2 31.04 1.63 -32.62
CA TYR A 2 30.27 1.47 -33.86
C TYR A 2 29.60 2.80 -34.25
N PRO A 3 29.58 3.14 -35.56
CA PRO A 3 28.98 4.39 -36.01
C PRO A 3 27.46 4.37 -35.78
N ILE A 4 26.94 5.51 -35.32
CA ILE A 4 25.50 5.70 -35.11
C ILE A 4 24.85 5.85 -36.49
N ALA A 5 23.76 5.10 -36.73
CA ALA A 5 23.06 5.13 -38.01
C ALA A 5 22.47 6.52 -38.29
N THR A 6 22.66 7.01 -39.52
CA THR A 6 22.19 8.32 -39.99
C THR A 6 20.68 8.41 -40.15
N THR A 7 20.02 7.27 -40.39
CA THR A 7 18.56 7.17 -40.51
C THR A 7 18.01 6.38 -39.34
N LEU A 8 17.47 7.09 -38.35
CA LEU A 8 16.86 6.48 -37.16
C LEU A 8 15.51 5.86 -37.54
N LYS A 9 15.31 4.58 -37.22
CA LYS A 9 13.99 3.96 -37.24
C LYS A 9 13.35 4.14 -35.87
N VAL A 10 12.11 4.62 -35.82
CA VAL A 10 11.35 4.66 -34.57
C VAL A 10 11.11 3.22 -34.14
N GLY A 11 11.84 2.78 -33.11
CA GLY A 11 11.54 1.52 -32.42
C GLY A 11 10.20 1.63 -31.71
N ASN A 12 9.47 0.52 -31.63
CA ASN A 12 8.34 0.45 -30.72
C ASN A 12 8.91 0.53 -29.30
N ASN A 13 8.83 1.69 -28.66
CA ASN A 13 9.18 1.86 -27.25
C ASN A 13 8.14 1.09 -26.42
N GLN A 14 8.24 -0.24 -26.43
CA GLN A 14 7.69 -1.02 -25.35
C GLN A 14 8.46 -0.58 -24.13
N LEU A 15 7.91 0.39 -23.38
CA LEU A 15 8.45 0.77 -22.09
C LEU A 15 8.65 -0.53 -21.32
N ASP A 16 9.90 -0.91 -21.11
CA ASP A 16 10.26 -1.99 -20.23
C ASP A 16 9.50 -1.76 -18.92
N SER A 17 8.90 -2.82 -18.38
CA SER A 17 7.97 -2.85 -17.24
C SER A 17 8.48 -2.24 -15.92
N TYR A 18 9.58 -1.47 -15.94
CA TYR A 18 10.22 -0.86 -14.77
C TYR A 18 9.34 0.16 -14.04
N LEU A 19 8.35 0.76 -14.71
CA LEU A 19 7.41 1.66 -14.06
C LEU A 19 6.00 1.05 -14.08
N PRO A 20 5.56 0.42 -12.98
CA PRO A 20 4.24 -0.23 -12.89
C PRO A 20 3.07 0.77 -12.93
N ILE A 21 3.35 2.07 -12.86
CA ILE A 21 2.33 3.13 -12.80
C ILE A 21 2.16 3.73 -14.20
N ARG A 22 1.16 3.22 -14.92
CA ARG A 22 0.71 3.81 -16.19
C ARG A 22 -0.41 4.79 -15.93
N ASN A 23 -0.17 6.05 -16.24
CA ASN A 23 -1.20 7.07 -16.17
C ASN A 23 -1.55 7.57 -17.58
N LYS A 24 -2.80 7.41 -18.02
CA LYS A 24 -3.29 7.84 -19.34
C LYS A 24 -3.60 9.34 -19.36
N ASN A 25 -2.66 10.18 -18.89
CA ASN A 25 -2.85 11.63 -18.66
C ASN A 25 -3.92 11.99 -17.61
N ASN A 26 -4.24 11.10 -16.67
CA ASN A 26 -5.03 11.46 -15.49
C ASN A 26 -4.12 12.09 -14.42
N ASP A 27 -4.68 12.50 -13.29
CA ASP A 27 -3.89 12.89 -12.13
C ASP A 27 -3.16 11.67 -11.53
N ILE A 28 -1.92 11.88 -11.08
CA ILE A 28 -1.13 10.84 -10.42
C ILE A 28 -1.65 10.70 -8.98
N ASN A 29 -2.13 9.51 -8.62
CA ASN A 29 -2.43 9.19 -7.22
C ASN A 29 -1.12 8.93 -6.46
N TRP A 30 -0.63 9.96 -5.77
CA TRP A 30 0.62 9.90 -4.99
C TRP A 30 0.55 8.96 -3.78
N GLN A 31 -0.62 8.72 -3.21
CA GLN A 31 -0.79 7.77 -2.11
C GLN A 31 -0.53 6.34 -2.60
N PHE A 32 -1.07 5.98 -3.76
CA PHE A 32 -0.81 4.69 -4.40
C PHE A 32 0.67 4.52 -4.77
N VAL A 33 1.29 5.55 -5.36
CA VAL A 33 2.74 5.54 -5.68
C VAL A 33 3.56 5.28 -4.41
N THR A 34 3.23 5.98 -3.32
CA THR A 34 3.93 5.86 -2.04
C THR A 34 3.78 4.47 -1.44
N GLY A 35 2.55 3.94 -1.38
CA GLY A 35 2.30 2.59 -0.91
C GLY A 35 3.04 1.54 -1.75
N LEU A 36 3.09 1.74 -3.08
CA LEU A 36 3.78 0.84 -3.99
C LEU A 36 5.29 0.85 -3.77
N VAL A 37 5.90 2.04 -3.67
CA VAL A 37 7.34 2.15 -3.37
C VAL A 37 7.66 1.50 -2.03
N LEU A 38 6.82 1.72 -1.01
CA LEU A 38 6.99 1.10 0.31
C LEU A 38 6.84 -0.42 0.26
N SER A 39 5.92 -0.96 -0.53
CA SER A 39 5.73 -2.41 -0.63
C SER A 39 6.97 -3.10 -1.20
N TYR A 40 7.60 -2.51 -2.22
CA TYR A 40 8.87 -2.98 -2.76
C TYR A 40 10.03 -2.81 -1.76
N ALA A 41 10.14 -1.65 -1.12
CA ALA A 41 11.23 -1.35 -0.19
C ALA A 41 11.20 -2.26 1.05
N LEU A 42 10.01 -2.51 1.59
CA LEU A 42 9.81 -3.32 2.80
C LEU A 42 9.59 -4.81 2.49
N LYS A 43 9.41 -5.17 1.20
CA LYS A 43 9.00 -6.52 0.76
C LYS A 43 7.74 -7.02 1.47
N ARG A 44 6.80 -6.12 1.72
CA ARG A 44 5.53 -6.39 2.42
C ARG A 44 4.37 -5.88 1.57
N LYS A 45 3.24 -6.59 1.61
CA LYS A 45 2.01 -6.20 0.92
C LYS A 45 0.80 -6.53 1.78
N ILE A 46 -0.28 -5.80 1.54
CA ILE A 46 -1.60 -6.07 2.11
C ILE A 46 -2.45 -6.59 0.95
N ASP A 47 -2.87 -7.84 1.03
CA ASP A 47 -3.73 -8.47 0.01
C ASP A 47 -5.21 -8.18 0.32
N ALA A 48 -5.98 -9.17 0.77
CA ALA A 48 -7.40 -9.03 1.08
C ALA A 48 -7.64 -8.59 2.53
N TYR A 49 -7.13 -7.41 2.90
CA TYR A 49 -7.33 -6.85 4.24
C TYR A 49 -7.58 -5.34 4.19
N THR A 50 -8.77 -4.89 4.56
CA THR A 50 -9.17 -3.49 4.40
C THR A 50 -8.85 -2.66 5.65
N PRO A 51 -8.74 -1.32 5.52
CA PRO A 51 -8.63 -0.44 6.69
C PRO A 51 -9.79 -0.58 7.68
N SER A 52 -11.00 -0.87 7.19
CA SER A 52 -12.17 -1.11 8.05
C SER A 52 -12.04 -2.40 8.86
N GLN A 53 -11.57 -3.48 8.23
CA GLN A 53 -11.29 -4.74 8.92
C GLN A 53 -10.20 -4.54 9.99
N PHE A 54 -9.14 -3.78 9.67
CA PHE A 54 -8.12 -3.42 10.65
C PHE A 54 -8.68 -2.67 11.85
N ARG A 55 -9.54 -1.67 11.63
CA ARG A 55 -10.23 -0.95 12.70
C ARG A 55 -11.05 -1.89 13.58
N ASP A 56 -11.83 -2.78 12.98
CA ASP A 56 -12.73 -3.68 13.69
C ASP A 56 -11.93 -4.71 14.51
N ASP A 57 -10.82 -5.22 13.98
CA ASP A 57 -9.89 -6.09 14.69
C ASP A 57 -9.23 -5.36 15.87
N CYS A 58 -8.74 -4.13 15.66
CA CYS A 58 -8.19 -3.32 16.74
C CYS A 58 -9.24 -3.03 17.82
N LYS A 59 -10.50 -2.79 17.42
CA LYS A 59 -11.59 -2.61 18.37
C LYS A 59 -11.78 -3.84 19.23
N ALA A 60 -11.92 -5.02 18.61
CA ALA A 60 -12.13 -6.26 19.32
C ALA A 60 -10.99 -6.53 20.31
N HIS A 61 -9.74 -6.37 19.87
CA HIS A 61 -8.58 -6.59 20.72
C HIS A 61 -8.47 -5.58 21.87
N LEU A 62 -8.57 -4.28 21.57
CA LEU A 62 -8.40 -3.23 22.59
C LEU A 62 -9.56 -3.21 23.58
N GLN A 63 -10.78 -3.60 23.17
CA GLN A 63 -11.91 -3.70 24.10
C GLN A 63 -11.70 -4.73 25.21
N GLU A 64 -10.88 -5.76 24.98
CA GLU A 64 -10.50 -6.73 26.03
C GLU A 64 -9.48 -6.15 27.03
N LEU A 65 -8.74 -5.11 26.62
CA LEU A 65 -7.67 -4.49 27.41
C LEU A 65 -8.10 -3.19 28.08
N LEU A 66 -9.18 -2.55 27.61
CA LEU A 66 -9.67 -1.29 28.14
C LEU A 66 -10.53 -1.51 29.39
N ASP A 67 -10.09 -0.92 30.52
CA ASP A 67 -10.89 -0.87 31.75
C ASP A 67 -12.20 -0.08 31.57
N GLU A 68 -12.19 0.94 30.70
CA GLU A 68 -13.34 1.76 30.35
C GLU A 68 -13.73 1.57 28.87
N PRO A 69 -14.77 0.77 28.56
CA PRO A 69 -15.16 0.49 27.18
C PRO A 69 -15.56 1.75 26.38
N ALA A 70 -16.02 2.80 27.06
CA ALA A 70 -16.38 4.08 26.44
C ALA A 70 -15.15 4.80 25.85
N PHE A 71 -13.94 4.51 26.36
CA PHE A 71 -12.69 5.11 25.89
C PHE A 71 -12.38 4.77 24.43
N TRP A 72 -12.92 3.66 23.91
CA TRP A 72 -12.83 3.32 22.48
C TRP A 72 -13.23 4.48 21.57
N THR A 73 -14.27 5.26 21.94
CA THR A 73 -14.73 6.40 21.13
C THR A 73 -13.65 7.47 20.94
N VAL A 74 -12.76 7.63 21.91
CA VAL A 74 -11.62 8.55 21.84
C VAL A 74 -10.55 8.03 20.89
N LEU A 75 -10.19 6.75 21.01
CA LEU A 75 -9.22 6.08 20.14
C LEU A 75 -9.70 6.06 18.69
N GLU A 76 -10.98 5.74 18.49
CA GLU A 76 -11.62 5.74 17.18
C GLU A 76 -11.52 7.10 16.50
N ARG A 77 -11.82 8.17 17.24
CA ARG A 77 -11.73 9.54 16.74
C ARG A 77 -10.29 9.95 16.44
N MET A 78 -9.34 9.55 17.29
CA MET A 78 -7.94 9.95 17.18
C MET A 78 -7.22 9.30 16.00
N TYR A 79 -7.52 8.04 15.70
CA TYR A 79 -6.78 7.28 14.69
C TYR A 79 -7.58 7.00 13.42
N PHE A 80 -8.89 6.74 13.52
CA PHE A 80 -9.64 6.17 12.40
C PHE A 80 -10.61 7.17 11.75
N SER A 81 -11.31 8.00 12.51
CA SER A 81 -12.35 8.89 11.94
C SER A 81 -11.82 9.90 10.92
N SER A 82 -10.56 10.32 11.06
CA SER A 82 -9.89 11.25 10.13
C SER A 82 -8.77 10.60 9.32
N GLU A 83 -8.72 9.26 9.32
CA GLU A 83 -7.66 8.47 8.65
C GLU A 83 -6.24 8.83 9.14
N ASP A 84 -6.11 9.44 10.32
CA ASP A 84 -4.83 9.86 10.90
C ASP A 84 -3.90 8.68 11.22
N ILE A 85 -4.44 7.45 11.28
CA ILE A 85 -3.66 6.21 11.38
C ILE A 85 -2.59 6.12 10.28
N PHE A 86 -2.85 6.64 9.07
CA PHE A 86 -1.87 6.64 7.97
C PHE A 86 -0.69 7.60 8.20
N ARG A 87 -0.77 8.48 9.20
CA ARG A 87 0.29 9.41 9.59
C ARG A 87 1.12 8.91 10.76
N VAL A 88 0.67 7.89 11.47
CA VAL A 88 1.35 7.33 12.65
C VAL A 88 2.60 6.56 12.26
N SER A 89 2.54 5.80 11.16
CA SER A 89 3.65 4.97 10.70
C SER A 89 3.62 4.77 9.18
N PRO A 90 4.77 4.77 8.50
CA PRO A 90 4.86 4.46 7.07
C PRO A 90 4.28 3.08 6.71
N LEU A 91 4.22 2.13 7.65
CA LEU A 91 3.64 0.81 7.40
C LEU A 91 2.14 0.89 7.05
N PHE A 92 1.41 1.84 7.62
CA PHE A 92 -0.01 1.99 7.32
C PHE A 92 -0.26 2.48 5.89
N LEU A 93 0.73 3.11 5.25
CA LEU A 93 0.64 3.52 3.85
C LEU A 93 0.60 2.32 2.89
N LEU A 94 0.92 1.11 3.35
CA LEU A 94 0.75 -0.12 2.56
C LEU A 94 -0.72 -0.39 2.20
N PHE A 95 -1.67 0.13 2.98
CA PHE A 95 -3.10 0.04 2.64
C PHE A 95 -3.45 0.82 1.36
N HIS A 96 -2.63 1.79 0.95
CA HIS A 96 -2.84 2.51 -0.31
C HIS A 96 -2.39 1.72 -1.55
N ALA A 97 -1.71 0.58 -1.38
CA ALA A 97 -1.15 -0.21 -2.48
C ALA A 97 -1.80 -1.59 -2.63
N GLN A 98 -3.13 -1.63 -2.54
CA GLN A 98 -3.91 -2.83 -2.80
C GLN A 98 -4.21 -2.95 -4.30
N PHE A 99 -3.91 -4.12 -4.87
CA PHE A 99 -4.14 -4.42 -6.28
C PHE A 99 -5.39 -5.28 -6.41
N ASP A 100 -6.41 -4.77 -7.07
CA ASP A 100 -7.56 -5.56 -7.49
C ASP A 100 -7.28 -6.16 -8.88
N GLY A 101 -6.67 -7.35 -8.92
CA GLY A 101 -6.55 -8.15 -10.13
C GLY A 101 -5.38 -7.84 -11.10
N GLU A 102 -4.60 -8.90 -11.36
CA GLU A 102 -3.66 -9.16 -12.47
C GLU A 102 -2.75 -8.02 -12.99
N LYS A 103 -1.68 -7.74 -12.24
CA LYS A 103 -0.27 -7.94 -12.69
C LYS A 103 0.69 -7.23 -11.72
N ILE A 104 1.30 -8.01 -10.82
CA ILE A 104 2.73 -7.88 -10.52
C ILE A 104 3.29 -9.30 -10.47
N SER A 105 3.94 -9.70 -11.57
CA SER A 105 4.68 -10.95 -11.68
C SER A 105 5.87 -10.96 -10.72
N GLY A 106 6.03 -12.05 -9.98
CA GLY A 106 7.19 -12.33 -9.13
C GLY A 106 6.87 -12.31 -7.65
N ALA A 107 6.05 -13.28 -7.21
CA ALA A 107 5.82 -13.54 -5.79
C ALA A 107 7.15 -13.82 -5.08
N SER A 108 7.67 -12.84 -4.35
CA SER A 108 8.60 -13.08 -3.25
C SER A 108 7.75 -13.31 -2.01
N MET A 109 8.03 -14.42 -1.31
CA MET A 109 7.36 -14.85 -0.08
C MET A 109 7.34 -13.69 0.93
N ALA A 110 6.19 -13.01 1.04
CA ALA A 110 5.96 -12.07 2.12
C ALA A 110 5.62 -12.88 3.37
N ASP A 111 6.33 -12.55 4.44
CA ASP A 111 6.17 -13.12 5.77
C ASP A 111 4.68 -13.08 6.18
N LYS A 112 4.15 -14.21 6.64
CA LYS A 112 2.73 -14.34 7.05
C LYS A 112 2.55 -13.76 8.46
N THR A 113 3.09 -12.58 8.73
CA THR A 113 2.81 -11.89 9.98
C THR A 113 1.36 -11.42 9.91
N PRO A 114 0.47 -11.90 10.81
CA PRO A 114 -0.91 -11.49 10.75
C PRO A 114 -1.04 -10.00 11.10
N TRP A 115 -1.72 -9.23 10.24
CA TRP A 115 -1.90 -7.79 10.43
C TRP A 115 -2.70 -7.43 11.70
N HIS A 116 -3.42 -8.38 12.29
CA HIS A 116 -4.08 -8.21 13.59
C HIS A 116 -3.11 -8.01 14.77
N SER A 117 -1.82 -8.36 14.62
CA SER A 117 -0.80 -8.18 15.66
C SER A 117 -0.26 -6.74 15.76
N VAL A 118 -0.81 -5.79 15.00
CA VAL A 118 -0.26 -4.43 14.85
C VAL A 118 -0.99 -3.37 15.71
N CYS A 119 -2.04 -3.75 16.45
CA CYS A 119 -2.93 -2.83 17.20
C CYS A 119 -2.38 -2.36 18.58
#